data_AF-X0X2R5-F1
#
_entry.id   AF-X0X2R5-F1
#
_cell.length_a   1.000
_cell.length_b   1.000
_cell.length_c   1.000
_cell.angle_alpha   90.00
_cell.angle_beta   90.00
_cell.angle_gamma   90.00
#
_symmetry.space_group_name_H-M   'P 1'
#
loop_
_entity.id
_entity.type
_entity.pdbx_description
1 polymer ?
#
loop_
_entity_poly.entity_id
_entity_poly.type
_entity_poly.pdbx_seq_one_letter_code
_entity_poly.pdbx_strand_id
1 'polypeptide(L)'
;MKTKLAPAARAGLACLFAWAAIAFVAFAEQDEDQPQAVTLLKPTTQGGMPLMQALNARQSSRKFSDRKLPDQVLSDLLWAAWGVNRPDSGKRTAPSAMN
;
A
#
# COMPACT_ATOMS: atom_id res chain seq x y z
N MET A 1 -2.73 -73.34 28.40
CA MET A 1 -1.81 -72.18 28.57
C MET A 1 -2.27 -71.05 27.66
N LYS A 2 -2.16 -69.81 28.13
CA LYS A 2 -2.87 -68.60 27.67
C LYS A 2 -2.36 -68.12 26.30
N THR A 3 -3.26 -67.82 25.36
CA THR A 3 -2.94 -67.16 24.08
C THR A 3 -2.66 -65.68 24.33
N LYS A 4 -1.46 -65.20 23.97
CA LYS A 4 -1.10 -63.78 24.05
C LYS A 4 -1.61 -63.06 22.79
N LEU A 5 -2.50 -62.08 23.00
CA LEU A 5 -2.91 -61.10 22.00
C LEU A 5 -1.94 -59.91 22.06
N ALA A 6 -1.31 -59.55 20.94
CA ALA A 6 -0.35 -58.44 20.82
C ALA A 6 -1.09 -57.09 20.70
N PRO A 7 -0.57 -55.97 21.25
CA PRO A 7 -1.19 -54.66 21.13
C PRO A 7 -0.60 -53.90 19.92
N ALA A 8 -1.12 -54.15 18.72
CA ALA A 8 -0.73 -53.44 17.50
C ALA A 8 -1.62 -52.23 17.16
N ALA A 9 -2.17 -51.53 18.15
CA ALA A 9 -3.25 -50.54 17.93
C ALA A 9 -2.99 -49.14 18.54
N ARG A 10 -1.75 -48.78 18.88
CA ARG A 10 -1.45 -47.46 19.50
C ARG A 10 -0.55 -46.53 18.68
N ALA A 11 0.06 -47.01 17.58
CA ALA A 11 1.00 -46.22 16.78
C ALA A 11 0.34 -45.36 15.68
N GLY A 12 -0.86 -45.71 15.20
CA GLY A 12 -1.49 -45.04 14.06
C GLY A 12 -2.07 -43.65 14.36
N LEU A 13 -2.51 -43.41 15.60
CA LEU A 13 -3.17 -42.16 15.96
C LEU A 13 -2.16 -41.03 16.23
N ALA A 14 -0.98 -41.34 16.76
CA ALA A 14 0.07 -40.36 17.05
C ALA A 14 0.69 -39.73 15.79
N CYS A 15 0.79 -40.48 14.68
CA CYS A 15 1.30 -39.95 13.41
C CYS A 15 0.31 -38.99 12.72
N LEU A 16 -1.00 -39.20 12.88
CA LEU A 16 -2.04 -38.32 12.34
C LEU A 16 -2.12 -36.98 13.09
N PHE A 17 -1.90 -37.00 14.41
CA PHE A 17 -1.79 -35.76 15.19
C PHE A 17 -0.51 -34.97 14.89
N ALA A 18 0.62 -35.65 14.62
CA ALA A 18 1.86 -34.99 14.21
C ALA A 18 1.76 -34.36 12.80
N TRP A 19 1.07 -35.02 11.86
CA TRP A 19 0.88 -34.49 10.50
C TRP A 19 -0.09 -33.31 10.47
N ALA A 20 -1.15 -33.36 11.29
CA ALA A 20 -2.08 -32.25 11.46
C ALA A 20 -1.41 -31.00 12.09
N ALA A 21 -0.48 -31.19 13.05
CA ALA A 21 0.26 -30.08 13.64
C ALA A 21 1.25 -29.43 12.67
N ILE A 22 1.91 -30.21 11.81
CA ILE A 22 2.83 -29.70 10.77
C ILE A 22 2.05 -28.96 9.66
N ALA A 23 0.88 -29.47 9.28
CA ALA A 23 -0.01 -28.78 8.33
C ALA A 23 -0.58 -27.48 8.93
N PHE A 24 -0.89 -27.45 10.24
CA PHE A 24 -1.42 -26.24 10.90
C PHE A 24 -0.37 -25.11 10.99
N VAL A 25 0.91 -25.43 11.19
CA VAL A 25 1.99 -24.43 11.24
C VAL A 25 2.33 -23.85 9.86
N ALA A 26 2.25 -24.64 8.78
CA ALA A 26 2.56 -24.16 7.42
C ALA A 26 1.52 -23.18 6.83
N PHE A 27 0.30 -23.14 7.39
CA PHE A 27 -0.77 -22.22 6.97
C PHE A 27 -0.79 -20.89 7.75
N ALA A 28 0.03 -20.73 8.80
CA ALA A 28 -0.11 -19.64 9.76
C ALA A 28 0.70 -18.36 9.44
N GLU A 29 1.57 -18.39 8.42
CA GLU A 29 2.45 -17.25 8.09
C GLU A 29 2.16 -16.77 6.67
N GLN A 30 1.01 -16.13 6.52
CA GLN A 30 0.72 -15.28 5.37
C GLN A 30 1.00 -13.84 5.78
N ASP A 31 2.23 -13.38 5.59
CA ASP A 31 2.53 -11.95 5.63
C ASP A 31 1.87 -11.31 4.41
N GLU A 32 0.68 -10.75 4.61
CA GLU A 32 0.05 -9.87 3.64
C GLU A 32 0.82 -8.54 3.63
N ASP A 33 1.61 -8.30 2.59
CA ASP A 33 2.26 -7.03 2.29
C ASP A 33 1.19 -5.95 2.00
N GLN A 34 0.53 -5.46 3.06
CA GLN A 34 -0.41 -4.36 2.95
C GLN A 34 0.37 -3.08 2.61
N PRO A 35 -0.02 -2.34 1.56
CA PRO A 35 0.70 -1.13 1.16
C PRO A 35 0.70 -0.13 2.30
N GLN A 36 1.88 0.15 2.85
CA GLN A 36 2.05 1.13 3.92
C GLN A 36 1.76 2.52 3.36
N ALA A 37 0.75 3.19 3.89
CA ALA A 37 0.40 4.54 3.49
C ALA A 37 1.50 5.53 3.92
N VAL A 38 2.08 6.24 2.95
CA VAL A 38 3.05 7.30 3.20
C VAL A 38 2.30 8.59 3.55
N THR A 39 2.58 9.16 4.73
CA THR A 39 2.01 10.45 5.14
C THR A 39 2.76 11.59 4.46
N LEU A 40 2.04 12.44 3.74
CA LEU A 40 2.60 13.63 3.08
C LEU A 40 2.50 14.87 3.97
N LEU A 41 3.39 15.84 3.72
CA LEU A 41 3.28 17.17 4.30
C LEU A 41 2.01 17.88 3.81
N LYS A 42 1.53 18.91 4.53
CA LYS A 42 0.41 19.73 4.04
C LYS A 42 0.85 20.52 2.80
N PRO A 43 0.02 20.58 1.75
CA PRO A 43 0.38 21.32 0.54
C PRO A 43 0.32 22.83 0.79
N THR A 44 1.21 23.56 0.15
CA THR A 44 1.20 25.03 0.13
C THR A 44 0.23 25.50 -0.96
N THR A 45 -0.88 26.12 -0.56
CA THR A 45 -1.97 26.52 -1.48
C THR A 45 -1.97 28.01 -1.84
N GLN A 46 -0.96 28.75 -1.41
CA GLN A 46 -0.84 30.19 -1.61
C GLN A 46 0.52 30.56 -2.23
N GLY A 47 0.56 31.64 -3.00
CA GLY A 47 1.78 32.11 -3.67
C GLY A 47 2.09 31.35 -4.96
N GLY A 48 3.39 31.16 -5.24
CA GLY A 48 3.87 30.46 -6.44
C GLY A 48 4.04 31.35 -7.68
N MET A 49 4.32 30.71 -8.82
CA MET A 49 4.46 31.38 -10.11
C MET A 49 3.09 31.85 -10.61
N PRO A 50 2.93 33.12 -11.04
CA PRO A 50 1.69 33.60 -11.63
C PRO A 50 1.24 32.74 -12.81
N LEU A 51 -0.07 32.49 -12.91
CA LEU A 51 -0.66 31.58 -13.92
C LEU A 51 -0.14 31.86 -15.34
N MET A 52 -0.12 33.14 -15.74
CA MET A 52 0.31 33.52 -17.09
C MET A 52 1.79 33.25 -17.34
N GLN A 53 2.64 33.35 -16.31
CA GLN A 53 4.05 33.00 -16.43
C GLN A 53 4.25 31.48 -16.54
N ALA A 54 3.48 30.70 -15.75
CA ALA A 54 3.52 29.24 -15.82
C ALA A 54 3.08 28.71 -17.19
N LEU A 55 2.02 29.30 -17.78
CA LEU A 55 1.57 28.96 -19.12
C LEU A 55 2.61 29.29 -20.19
N ASN A 56 3.26 30.46 -20.09
CA ASN A 56 4.32 30.87 -21.01
C ASN A 56 5.55 29.95 -20.91
N ALA A 57 5.91 29.51 -19.70
CA ALA A 57 7.05 28.62 -19.46
C ALA A 57 6.77 27.13 -19.74
N ARG A 58 5.51 26.74 -19.98
CA ARG A 58 5.10 25.33 -20.08
C ARG A 58 5.70 24.67 -21.32
N GLN A 59 6.54 23.66 -21.09
CA GLN A 59 7.16 22.82 -22.10
C GLN A 59 7.31 21.38 -21.60
N SER A 60 7.52 20.43 -22.52
CA SER A 60 7.80 19.04 -22.18
C SER A 60 9.31 18.81 -22.07
N SER A 61 9.77 18.28 -20.93
CA SER A 61 11.15 17.79 -20.76
C SER A 61 11.20 16.26 -20.87
N ARG A 62 12.33 15.73 -21.35
CA ARG A 62 12.62 14.28 -21.41
C ARG A 62 13.97 13.93 -20.76
N LYS A 63 14.60 14.89 -20.09
CA LYS A 63 15.86 14.72 -19.35
C LYS A 63 15.60 15.10 -17.90
N PHE A 64 15.96 14.21 -16.97
CA PHE A 64 15.69 14.36 -15.53
C PHE A 64 16.99 14.13 -14.73
N SER A 65 17.07 14.71 -13.54
CA SER A 65 18.15 14.44 -12.59
C SER A 65 17.80 13.25 -11.71
N ASP A 66 18.81 12.53 -11.22
CA ASP A 66 18.65 11.45 -10.23
C ASP A 66 18.32 11.96 -8.81
N ARG A 67 18.28 13.29 -8.62
CA ARG A 67 17.91 13.89 -7.35
C ARG A 67 16.46 13.56 -6.99
N LYS A 68 16.25 13.04 -5.78
CA LYS A 68 14.91 12.86 -5.21
C LYS A 68 14.16 14.19 -5.10
N LEU A 69 12.86 14.16 -5.34
CA LEU A 69 12.00 15.32 -5.09
C LEU A 69 11.97 15.61 -3.58
N PRO A 70 12.07 16.89 -3.16
CA PRO A 70 11.78 17.26 -1.78
C PRO A 70 10.33 16.90 -1.40
N ASP A 71 10.11 16.43 -0.18
CA ASP A 71 8.80 15.96 0.29
C ASP A 71 7.70 17.01 0.13
N GLN A 72 8.03 18.29 0.35
CA GLN A 72 7.09 19.40 0.15
C GLN A 72 6.69 19.55 -1.33
N VAL A 73 7.66 19.46 -2.25
CA VAL A 73 7.41 19.55 -3.70
C VAL A 73 6.54 18.40 -4.16
N LEU A 74 6.77 17.19 -3.63
CA LEU A 74 5.94 16.03 -3.93
C LEU A 74 4.49 16.22 -3.44
N SER A 75 4.31 16.71 -2.21
CA SER A 75 2.97 16.99 -1.68
C SER A 75 2.23 18.04 -2.50
N ASP A 76 2.89 19.18 -2.77
CA ASP A 76 2.32 20.27 -3.54
C ASP A 76 1.94 19.83 -4.97
N LEU A 77 2.80 19.02 -5.61
CA LEU A 77 2.56 18.49 -6.95
C LEU A 77 1.32 17.58 -6.99
N LEU A 78 1.22 16.63 -6.06
CA LEU A 78 0.09 15.69 -5.99
C LEU A 78 -1.22 16.42 -5.67
N TRP A 79 -1.18 17.42 -4.79
CA TRP A 79 -2.34 18.26 -4.51
C TRP A 79 -2.74 19.11 -5.72
N ALA A 80 -1.79 19.73 -6.42
CA ALA A 80 -2.08 20.51 -7.62
C ALA A 80 -2.74 19.63 -8.70
N ALA A 81 -2.26 18.39 -8.87
CA ALA A 81 -2.79 17.46 -9.87
C ALA A 81 -4.22 16.97 -9.58
N TRP A 82 -4.53 16.57 -8.35
CA TRP A 82 -5.84 15.97 -8.01
C TRP A 82 -6.28 16.11 -6.54
N GLY A 83 -5.78 17.13 -5.84
CA GLY A 83 -6.06 17.39 -4.43
C GLY A 83 -7.46 17.91 -4.15
N VAL A 84 -7.95 17.74 -2.92
CA VAL A 84 -9.21 18.33 -2.46
C VAL A 84 -8.99 19.81 -2.16
N ASN A 85 -9.76 20.69 -2.78
CA ASN A 85 -9.70 22.15 -2.58
C ASN A 85 -10.95 22.74 -1.92
N ARG A 86 -12.03 21.95 -1.82
CA ARG A 86 -13.28 22.32 -1.14
C ARG A 86 -13.64 21.22 -0.13
N PRO A 87 -13.11 21.28 1.10
CA PRO A 87 -13.23 20.20 2.09
C PRO A 87 -14.69 19.78 2.35
N ASP A 88 -15.60 20.74 2.45
CA ASP A 88 -17.02 20.51 2.76
C ASP A 88 -17.74 19.65 1.71
N SER A 89 -17.26 19.66 0.46
CA SER A 89 -17.86 18.94 -0.67
C SER A 89 -16.98 17.82 -1.23
N GLY A 90 -15.75 17.66 -0.71
CA GLY A 90 -14.76 16.71 -1.23
C GLY A 90 -14.27 16.99 -2.66
N LYS A 91 -14.66 18.12 -3.26
CA LYS A 91 -14.35 18.44 -4.65
C LYS A 91 -12.87 18.80 -4.83
N ARG A 92 -12.39 18.60 -6.07
CA ARG A 92 -10.96 18.55 -6.40
C ARG A 92 -10.45 19.75 -7.21
N THR A 93 -9.12 19.83 -7.33
CA THR A 93 -8.39 20.84 -8.13
C THR A 93 -8.66 20.68 -9.63
N ALA A 94 -8.80 19.46 -10.13
CA ALA A 94 -9.18 19.21 -11.52
C ALA A 94 -10.59 18.60 -11.62
N PRO A 95 -11.35 18.93 -12.68
CA PRO A 95 -12.73 18.51 -12.85
C PRO A 95 -12.85 17.07 -13.39
N SER A 96 -13.96 16.42 -13.08
CA SER A 96 -14.37 15.09 -13.54
C SER A 96 -15.80 15.13 -14.08
N ALA A 97 -16.12 14.24 -15.02
CA ALA A 97 -17.49 14.03 -15.47
C ALA A 97 -18.34 13.53 -14.29
N MET A 98 -19.50 14.14 -14.08
CA MET A 98 -20.40 13.87 -12.93
C MET A 98 -19.79 14.15 -11.54
N ASN A 99 -18.68 14.90 -11.49
CA ASN A 99 -18.05 15.43 -10.28
C ASN A 99 -17.62 14.35 -9.29
#